data_AF-A0A0F8W560-F1
#
_entry.id   AF-A0A0F8W560-F1
#
_cell.length_a   1.000
_cell.length_b   1.000
_cell.length_c   1.000
_cell.angle_alpha   90.00
_cell.angle_beta   90.00
_cell.angle_gamma   90.00
#
_symmetry.space_group_name_H-M   'P 1'
#
loop_
_entity.id
_entity.type
_entity.pdbx_description
1 polymer ?
#
loop_
_entity_poly.entity_id
_entity_poly.type
_entity_poly.pdbx_seq_one_letter_code
_entity_poly.pdbx_strand_id
1 'polypeptide(L)'
;PQQWRNAAVTAVNFSRPGIGVDRPVKVSVTVANTGVGTIEPESVELTVDGQQGEARPVGKIAEGASASVVFEHRFKQSGPHIIRAIVHCTDDLPGDDSMVRVVNILRTLGVLVIEGERSTRPLGSDAAFLRVALAPPPEEPEETGADGPQDLIRAEVIPAAEVASVKQFDKYRVVILADVPRLPKATADAIAEFVRAGGGLLIAPGEKADKAFYNSWMGADQKRLTGLQLIECKPLAAAGPDRAEQFAHVAPNTIDHPGMKLLADPTVSDLASARIRRRWIVEPDDEAQVAVGAALDNGEPFLIQRTLGRGFVLTLTVPLDEKCADLPLHKCYVPMVHELVYY
;
A
#
# COMPACT_ATOMS: atom_id res chain seq x y z
N PRO A 1 -49.03 -1.29 10.58
CA PRO A 1 -47.81 -0.50 10.27
C PRO A 1 -47.94 0.08 8.87
N GLN A 2 -47.63 1.36 8.69
CA GLN A 2 -47.57 1.97 7.36
C GLN A 2 -46.49 1.23 6.57
N GLN A 3 -46.87 0.60 5.45
CA GLN A 3 -45.92 -0.03 4.55
C GLN A 3 -45.27 1.09 3.74
N TRP A 4 -43.96 1.19 3.84
CA TRP A 4 -43.15 2.10 3.04
C TRP A 4 -42.03 1.28 2.40
N ARG A 5 -41.74 1.55 1.13
CA ARG A 5 -40.66 0.92 0.37
C ARG A 5 -39.51 1.91 0.32
N ASN A 6 -38.27 1.42 0.42
CA ASN A 6 -37.11 2.28 0.28
C ASN A 6 -35.87 1.52 -0.19
N ALA A 7 -35.17 2.07 -1.18
CA ALA A 7 -33.88 1.59 -1.65
C ALA A 7 -32.83 2.69 -1.47
N ALA A 8 -31.98 2.57 -0.44
CA ALA A 8 -30.97 3.58 -0.16
C ALA A 8 -29.61 3.18 -0.75
N VAL A 9 -28.91 4.11 -1.40
CA VAL A 9 -27.48 3.94 -1.71
C VAL A 9 -26.67 4.22 -0.44
N THR A 10 -26.15 3.17 0.18
CA THR A 10 -25.50 3.26 1.51
C THR A 10 -23.99 3.34 1.44
N ALA A 11 -23.38 2.87 0.36
CA ALA A 11 -21.93 2.97 0.18
C ALA A 11 -21.50 3.06 -1.29
N VAL A 12 -20.43 3.82 -1.52
CA VAL A 12 -19.65 3.82 -2.75
C VAL A 12 -18.19 3.68 -2.34
N ASN A 13 -17.59 2.53 -2.68
CA ASN A 13 -16.24 2.15 -2.30
C ASN A 13 -15.38 1.84 -3.53
N PHE A 14 -14.10 2.17 -3.45
CA PHE A 14 -13.13 1.84 -4.48
C PHE A 14 -12.34 0.60 -4.08
N SER A 15 -11.90 -0.20 -5.06
CA SER A 15 -11.06 -1.36 -4.79
C SER A 15 -9.66 -1.02 -4.24
N ARG A 16 -9.23 0.24 -4.33
CA ARG A 16 -7.95 0.73 -3.82
C ARG A 16 -8.01 2.21 -3.44
N PRO A 17 -7.20 2.67 -2.46
CA PRO A 17 -7.15 4.07 -2.03
C PRO A 17 -6.41 4.98 -3.04
N GLY A 18 -5.28 4.53 -3.59
CA GLY A 18 -4.53 5.23 -4.63
C GLY A 18 -5.07 4.94 -6.03
N ILE A 19 -5.68 5.93 -6.67
CA ILE A 19 -6.24 5.78 -8.03
C ILE A 19 -5.52 6.73 -8.96
N GLY A 20 -4.85 6.18 -9.97
CA GLY A 20 -4.27 6.93 -11.07
C GLY A 20 -5.04 6.79 -12.37
N VAL A 21 -4.52 7.42 -13.42
CA VAL A 21 -5.00 7.32 -14.80
C VAL A 21 -4.47 6.08 -15.54
N ASP A 22 -3.52 5.37 -14.91
CA ASP A 22 -2.77 4.24 -15.46
C ASP A 22 -3.67 3.02 -15.72
N ARG A 23 -4.60 2.72 -14.81
CA ARG A 23 -5.41 1.49 -14.87
C ARG A 23 -6.84 1.66 -14.36
N PRO A 24 -7.79 0.81 -14.81
CA PRO A 24 -9.15 0.80 -14.28
C PRO A 24 -9.20 0.58 -12.77
N VAL A 25 -10.23 1.12 -12.12
CA VAL A 25 -10.58 0.87 -10.71
C VAL A 25 -11.97 0.26 -10.65
N LYS A 26 -12.18 -0.66 -9.71
CA LYS A 26 -13.52 -1.19 -9.42
C LYS A 26 -14.22 -0.28 -8.43
N VAL A 27 -15.44 0.14 -8.75
CA VAL A 27 -16.31 0.92 -7.88
C VAL A 27 -17.46 0.03 -7.44
N SER A 28 -17.52 -0.30 -6.16
CA SER A 28 -18.59 -1.09 -5.56
C SER A 28 -19.63 -0.15 -4.97
N VAL A 29 -20.87 -0.25 -5.44
CA VAL A 29 -22.03 0.49 -4.94
C VAL A 29 -22.90 -0.46 -4.15
N THR A 30 -23.20 -0.13 -2.89
CA THR A 30 -24.10 -0.91 -2.02
C THR A 30 -25.45 -0.23 -1.93
N VAL A 31 -26.50 -0.99 -2.23
CA VAL A 31 -27.91 -0.59 -2.07
C VAL A 31 -28.51 -1.40 -0.94
N ALA A 32 -29.17 -0.73 -0.01
CA ALA A 32 -29.88 -1.36 1.10
C ALA A 32 -31.39 -1.18 0.96
N ASN A 33 -32.14 -2.23 1.26
CA ASN A 33 -33.58 -2.12 1.46
C ASN A 33 -33.84 -1.74 2.91
N THR A 34 -34.19 -0.47 3.15
CA THR A 34 -34.49 0.02 4.49
C THR A 34 -36.00 0.09 4.76
N GLY A 35 -36.84 -0.17 3.75
CA GLY A 35 -38.29 -0.22 3.88
C GLY A 35 -38.81 -1.59 4.33
N VAL A 36 -40.12 -1.80 4.15
CA VAL A 36 -40.84 -3.02 4.52
C VAL A 36 -41.11 -3.88 3.28
N GLY A 37 -40.81 -5.18 3.38
CA GLY A 37 -40.96 -6.15 2.30
C GLY A 37 -39.84 -6.10 1.26
N THR A 38 -39.78 -7.14 0.41
CA THR A 38 -38.76 -7.25 -0.66
C THR A 38 -38.97 -6.19 -1.75
N ILE A 39 -37.88 -5.55 -2.15
CA ILE A 39 -37.83 -4.62 -3.29
C ILE A 39 -37.04 -5.22 -4.45
N GLU A 40 -37.23 -4.67 -5.65
CA GLU A 40 -36.47 -5.02 -6.86
C GLU A 40 -36.19 -3.72 -7.64
N PRO A 41 -35.10 -3.00 -7.31
CA PRO A 41 -34.71 -1.81 -8.05
C PRO A 41 -34.46 -2.13 -9.52
N GLU A 42 -34.77 -1.18 -10.41
CA GLU A 42 -34.61 -1.35 -11.86
C GLU A 42 -33.13 -1.49 -12.23
N SER A 43 -32.29 -0.60 -11.69
CA SER A 43 -30.84 -0.64 -11.87
C SER A 43 -30.12 0.26 -10.88
N VAL A 44 -28.79 0.18 -10.85
CA VAL A 44 -27.91 1.19 -10.29
C VAL A 44 -27.09 1.78 -11.42
N GLU A 45 -27.06 3.10 -11.52
CA GLU A 45 -26.24 3.86 -12.46
C GLU A 45 -25.05 4.49 -11.73
N LEU A 46 -23.88 4.44 -12.37
CA LEU A 46 -22.69 5.14 -11.92
C LEU A 46 -22.33 6.25 -12.90
N THR A 47 -22.33 7.51 -12.45
CA THR A 47 -21.94 8.67 -13.24
C THR A 47 -20.62 9.26 -12.74
N VAL A 48 -19.83 9.81 -13.66
CA VAL A 48 -18.55 10.48 -13.37
C VAL A 48 -18.57 11.88 -13.98
N ASP A 49 -18.37 12.90 -13.16
CA ASP A 49 -18.43 14.33 -13.51
C ASP A 49 -19.72 14.72 -14.26
N GLY A 50 -20.84 14.10 -13.88
CA GLY A 50 -22.15 14.34 -14.48
C GLY A 50 -22.34 13.70 -15.86
N GLN A 51 -21.35 12.98 -16.39
CA GLN A 51 -21.53 12.17 -17.59
C GLN A 51 -22.27 10.88 -17.22
N GLN A 52 -23.35 10.60 -17.95
CA GLN A 52 -24.08 9.34 -17.82
C GLN A 52 -23.14 8.17 -18.00
N GLY A 53 -23.25 7.17 -17.13
CA GLY A 53 -22.43 5.98 -17.18
C GLY A 53 -23.24 4.71 -17.30
N GLU A 54 -22.61 3.60 -16.97
CA GLU A 54 -23.22 2.29 -17.08
C GLU A 54 -24.30 2.12 -16.00
N ALA A 55 -25.47 1.57 -16.39
CA ALA A 55 -26.49 1.10 -15.46
C ALA A 55 -26.44 -0.43 -15.38
N ARG A 56 -26.50 -0.97 -14.17
CA ARG A 56 -26.41 -2.42 -13.91
C ARG A 56 -27.56 -2.90 -13.03
N PRO A 57 -28.11 -4.10 -13.28
CA PRO A 57 -29.16 -4.66 -12.43
C PRO A 57 -28.61 -5.02 -11.05
N VAL A 58 -29.43 -4.80 -10.01
CA VAL A 58 -29.16 -5.19 -8.61
C VAL A 58 -29.84 -6.50 -8.24
N GLY A 59 -31.03 -6.77 -8.82
CA GLY A 59 -31.89 -7.88 -8.44
C GLY A 59 -32.75 -7.57 -7.21
N LYS A 60 -33.34 -8.62 -6.61
CA LYS A 60 -34.23 -8.50 -5.45
C LYS A 60 -33.43 -8.31 -4.16
N ILE A 61 -33.87 -7.38 -3.32
CA ILE A 61 -33.31 -7.14 -1.99
C ILE A 61 -34.40 -7.38 -0.94
N ALA A 62 -34.21 -8.39 -0.09
CA ALA A 62 -35.11 -8.66 1.03
C ALA A 62 -35.13 -7.50 2.03
N GLU A 63 -36.17 -7.46 2.86
CA GLU A 63 -36.29 -6.48 3.95
C GLU A 63 -35.05 -6.49 4.86
N GLY A 64 -34.46 -5.31 5.10
CA GLY A 64 -33.26 -5.14 5.91
C GLY A 64 -31.96 -5.68 5.28
N ALA A 65 -32.02 -6.25 4.07
CA ALA A 65 -30.85 -6.75 3.38
C ALA A 65 -30.17 -5.66 2.52
N SER A 66 -28.98 -5.97 2.03
CA SER A 66 -28.25 -5.12 1.07
C SER A 66 -27.67 -5.97 -0.06
N ALA A 67 -27.55 -5.36 -1.23
CA ALA A 67 -26.89 -5.93 -2.40
C ALA A 67 -25.82 -4.95 -2.90
N SER A 68 -24.77 -5.47 -3.55
CA SER A 68 -23.72 -4.64 -4.12
C SER A 68 -23.53 -4.92 -5.60
N VAL A 69 -23.28 -3.86 -6.35
CA VAL A 69 -22.99 -3.92 -7.79
C VAL A 69 -21.64 -3.27 -8.04
N VAL A 70 -20.84 -3.92 -8.88
CA VAL A 70 -19.48 -3.48 -9.18
C VAL A 70 -19.41 -2.96 -10.60
N PHE A 71 -18.85 -1.76 -10.74
CA PHE A 71 -18.50 -1.11 -11.99
C PHE A 71 -16.99 -1.09 -12.17
N GLU A 72 -16.53 -1.08 -13.41
CA GLU A 72 -15.12 -0.86 -13.75
C GLU A 72 -14.99 0.47 -14.48
N HIS A 73 -14.16 1.37 -13.96
CA HIS A 73 -13.99 2.70 -14.53
C HIS A 73 -12.51 3.06 -14.65
N ARG A 74 -12.10 3.63 -15.78
CA ARG A 74 -10.76 4.18 -15.98
C ARG A 74 -10.83 5.69 -16.13
N PHE A 75 -10.21 6.39 -15.19
CA PHE A 75 -10.06 7.84 -15.25
C PHE A 75 -9.06 8.24 -16.33
N LYS A 76 -9.41 9.27 -17.10
CA LYS A 76 -8.54 9.82 -18.16
C LYS A 76 -7.80 11.09 -17.74
N GLN A 77 -8.27 11.75 -16.68
CA GLN A 77 -7.72 12.99 -16.17
C GLN A 77 -7.33 12.82 -14.70
N SER A 78 -6.28 13.54 -14.30
CA SER A 78 -5.89 13.64 -12.90
C SER A 78 -6.57 14.83 -12.23
N GLY A 79 -6.74 14.77 -10.91
CA GLY A 79 -7.39 15.80 -10.12
C GLY A 79 -8.68 15.30 -9.48
N PRO A 80 -9.50 16.19 -8.91
CA PRO A 80 -10.74 15.81 -8.28
C PRO A 80 -11.79 15.41 -9.33
N HIS A 81 -12.42 14.26 -9.12
CA HIS A 81 -13.55 13.76 -9.89
C HIS A 81 -14.74 13.51 -8.96
N ILE A 82 -15.95 13.80 -9.44
CA ILE A 82 -17.19 13.57 -8.72
C ILE A 82 -17.81 12.26 -9.24
N ILE A 83 -17.94 11.27 -8.37
CA ILE A 83 -18.71 10.07 -8.64
C ILE A 83 -20.07 10.19 -7.99
N ARG A 84 -21.12 9.92 -8.75
CA ARG A 84 -22.47 9.76 -8.22
C ARG A 84 -23.03 8.41 -8.60
N ALA A 85 -23.41 7.64 -7.59
CA ALA A 85 -24.19 6.43 -7.76
C ALA A 85 -25.68 6.75 -7.54
N ILE A 86 -26.54 6.21 -8.38
CA ILE A 86 -28.00 6.42 -8.33
C ILE A 86 -28.65 5.04 -8.42
N VAL A 87 -29.52 4.69 -7.50
CA VAL A 87 -30.42 3.54 -7.67
C VAL A 87 -31.70 4.03 -8.34
N HIS A 88 -32.08 3.38 -9.42
CA HIS A 88 -33.32 3.66 -10.14
C HIS A 88 -34.41 2.76 -9.57
N CYS A 89 -35.34 3.37 -8.83
CA CYS A 89 -36.49 2.71 -8.24
C CYS A 89 -37.67 3.67 -8.10
N THR A 90 -38.85 3.12 -7.82
CA THR A 90 -40.00 3.89 -7.35
C THR A 90 -40.23 3.52 -5.89
N ASP A 91 -39.96 4.45 -4.98
CA ASP A 91 -40.10 4.24 -3.54
C ASP A 91 -40.63 5.49 -2.81
N ASP A 92 -40.72 5.41 -1.47
CA ASP A 92 -41.33 6.44 -0.64
C ASP A 92 -40.33 7.49 -0.10
N LEU A 93 -39.02 7.35 -0.36
CA LEU A 93 -37.99 8.27 0.15
C LEU A 93 -36.86 8.49 -0.88
N PRO A 94 -37.12 9.22 -1.98
CA PRO A 94 -36.17 9.40 -3.08
C PRO A 94 -34.90 10.21 -2.74
N GLY A 95 -34.79 10.70 -1.49
CA GLY A 95 -33.66 11.49 -1.02
C GLY A 95 -32.39 10.67 -0.76
N ASP A 96 -32.51 9.35 -0.58
CA ASP A 96 -31.38 8.45 -0.37
C ASP A 96 -31.10 7.49 -1.54
N ASP A 97 -31.82 7.67 -2.66
CA ASP A 97 -31.59 6.98 -3.94
C ASP A 97 -30.24 7.31 -4.60
N SER A 98 -29.49 8.28 -4.05
CA SER A 98 -28.18 8.61 -4.61
C SER A 98 -27.13 8.97 -3.56
N MET A 99 -25.88 8.61 -3.86
CA MET A 99 -24.72 8.96 -3.05
C MET A 99 -23.64 9.59 -3.93
N VAL A 100 -23.02 10.65 -3.43
CA VAL A 100 -21.90 11.33 -4.09
C VAL A 100 -20.60 11.07 -3.33
N ARG A 101 -19.53 10.79 -4.07
CA ARG A 101 -18.15 10.70 -3.56
C ARG A 101 -17.24 11.57 -4.42
N VAL A 102 -16.33 12.30 -3.78
CA VAL A 102 -15.23 12.99 -4.46
C VAL A 102 -13.99 12.14 -4.31
N VAL A 103 -13.30 11.89 -5.43
CA VAL A 103 -12.05 11.12 -5.47
C VAL A 103 -10.98 11.95 -6.17
N ASN A 104 -9.77 11.98 -5.63
CA ASN A 104 -8.66 12.68 -6.26
C ASN A 104 -7.77 11.70 -7.01
N ILE A 105 -7.75 11.83 -8.33
CA ILE A 105 -7.01 10.96 -9.24
C ILE A 105 -5.57 11.46 -9.37
N LEU A 106 -4.62 10.58 -9.12
CA LEU A 106 -3.21 10.89 -9.17
C LEU A 106 -2.73 10.89 -10.62
N ARG A 107 -2.01 11.96 -11.00
CA ARG A 107 -1.25 11.98 -12.25
C ARG A 107 -0.02 11.10 -12.15
N THR A 108 0.70 11.27 -11.05
CA THR A 108 1.94 10.57 -10.72
C THR A 108 2.04 10.44 -9.21
N LEU A 109 2.62 9.34 -8.75
CA LEU A 109 2.97 9.04 -7.38
C LEU A 109 4.50 9.04 -7.31
N GLY A 110 5.06 10.17 -6.86
CA GLY A 110 6.50 10.33 -6.71
C GLY A 110 7.04 9.48 -5.57
N VAL A 111 8.04 8.65 -5.84
CA VAL A 111 8.70 7.80 -4.84
C VAL A 111 10.18 8.15 -4.79
N LEU A 112 10.69 8.51 -3.62
CA LEU A 112 12.12 8.67 -3.39
C LEU A 112 12.67 7.39 -2.78
N VAL A 113 13.61 6.74 -3.46
CA VAL A 113 14.35 5.60 -2.92
C VAL A 113 15.74 6.07 -2.52
N ILE A 114 16.08 5.90 -1.25
CA ILE A 114 17.41 6.15 -0.71
C ILE A 114 18.08 4.79 -0.50
N GLU A 115 19.12 4.49 -1.27
CA GLU A 115 19.87 3.23 -1.19
C GLU A 115 21.11 3.38 -0.30
N GLY A 116 21.40 2.38 0.53
CA GLY A 116 22.58 2.37 1.39
C GLY A 116 23.89 2.24 0.60
N GLU A 117 23.94 1.27 -0.30
CA GLU A 117 25.08 0.90 -1.12
C GLU A 117 24.71 0.93 -2.61
N ARG A 118 25.40 1.81 -3.34
CA ARG A 118 25.43 1.78 -4.80
C ARG A 118 26.36 0.66 -5.29
N SER A 119 26.00 0.08 -6.43
CA SER A 119 26.82 -0.92 -7.11
C SER A 119 26.77 -0.70 -8.62
N THR A 120 27.90 -0.97 -9.28
CA THR A 120 27.99 -0.98 -10.75
C THR A 120 27.61 -2.33 -11.35
N ARG A 121 27.50 -3.38 -10.51
CA ARG A 121 27.04 -4.70 -10.97
C ARG A 121 25.52 -4.69 -11.18
N PRO A 122 25.02 -5.31 -12.27
CA PRO A 122 23.58 -5.50 -12.44
C PRO A 122 22.98 -6.17 -11.21
N LEU A 123 21.84 -5.63 -10.73
CA LEU A 123 21.13 -6.10 -9.54
C LEU A 123 21.96 -6.12 -8.24
N GLY A 124 23.13 -5.47 -8.21
CA GLY A 124 24.03 -5.55 -7.07
C GLY A 124 23.91 -4.43 -6.05
N SER A 125 22.98 -3.47 -6.22
CA SER A 125 22.74 -2.37 -5.28
C SER A 125 21.51 -2.65 -4.42
N ASP A 126 21.42 -2.00 -3.25
CA ASP A 126 20.36 -2.28 -2.28
C ASP A 126 18.96 -1.95 -2.81
N ALA A 127 18.88 -1.05 -3.79
CA ALA A 127 17.65 -0.65 -4.46
C ALA A 127 17.48 -1.24 -5.86
N ALA A 128 18.37 -2.13 -6.33
CA ALA A 128 18.38 -2.52 -7.74
C ALA A 128 17.11 -3.29 -8.16
N PHE A 129 16.65 -4.23 -7.31
CA PHE A 129 15.37 -4.93 -7.52
C PHE A 129 14.17 -3.99 -7.35
N LEU A 130 14.20 -3.15 -6.32
CA LEU A 130 13.16 -2.16 -6.04
C LEU A 130 12.96 -1.20 -7.22
N ARG A 131 14.05 -0.77 -7.86
CA ARG A 131 14.00 0.08 -9.06
C ARG A 131 13.27 -0.59 -10.21
N VAL A 132 13.58 -1.86 -10.48
CA VAL A 132 12.92 -2.64 -11.54
C VAL A 132 11.44 -2.86 -11.22
N ALA A 133 11.11 -3.11 -9.94
CA ALA A 133 9.73 -3.27 -9.51
C ALA A 133 8.91 -1.98 -9.64
N LEU A 134 9.45 -0.82 -9.24
CA LEU A 134 8.73 0.45 -9.22
C LEU A 134 8.65 1.13 -10.59
N ALA A 135 9.68 0.97 -11.41
CA ALA A 135 9.79 1.59 -12.73
C ALA A 135 10.48 0.60 -13.68
N PRO A 136 9.73 -0.39 -14.20
CA PRO A 136 10.29 -1.34 -15.15
C PRO A 136 10.80 -0.59 -16.39
N PRO A 137 11.96 -0.97 -16.95
CA PRO A 137 12.40 -0.39 -18.21
C PRO A 137 11.33 -0.67 -19.29
N PRO A 138 11.05 0.30 -20.19
CA PRO A 138 10.07 0.10 -21.26
C PRO A 138 10.48 -1.12 -22.09
N GLU A 139 9.52 -2.04 -22.32
CA GLU A 139 9.78 -3.29 -23.03
C GLU A 139 10.18 -3.03 -24.50
N GLU A 140 9.67 -1.96 -25.11
CA GLU A 140 10.12 -1.37 -26.39
C GLU A 140 9.83 0.15 -26.38
N PRO A 141 10.55 0.98 -27.16
CA PRO A 141 10.15 2.37 -27.38
C PRO A 141 8.89 2.38 -28.26
N GLU A 142 7.74 2.10 -27.67
CA GLU A 142 6.48 2.41 -28.33
C GLU A 142 6.42 3.94 -28.47
N GLU A 143 6.23 4.41 -29.71
CA GLU A 143 5.82 5.77 -30.02
C GLU A 143 4.39 6.01 -29.49
N THR A 144 4.20 5.85 -28.19
CA THR A 144 3.04 6.41 -27.54
C THR A 144 3.24 7.91 -27.58
N GLY A 145 2.34 8.62 -28.26
CA GLY A 145 2.31 10.08 -28.24
C GLY A 145 2.24 10.60 -26.79
N ALA A 146 2.19 11.92 -26.61
CA ALA A 146 2.13 12.55 -25.28
C ALA A 146 0.99 12.04 -24.34
N ASP A 147 0.06 11.25 -24.87
CA ASP A 147 -1.08 10.59 -24.20
C ASP A 147 -0.93 9.07 -23.98
N GLY A 148 0.29 8.50 -24.09
CA GLY A 148 0.57 7.11 -23.72
C GLY A 148 0.25 6.78 -22.24
N PRO A 149 0.09 5.49 -21.87
CA PRO A 149 -0.06 5.11 -20.47
C PRO A 149 1.14 5.60 -19.68
N GLN A 150 0.95 6.63 -18.84
CA GLN A 150 2.00 7.09 -17.94
C GLN A 150 2.00 6.16 -16.73
N ASP A 151 3.15 5.58 -16.41
CA ASP A 151 3.33 4.85 -15.17
C ASP A 151 2.94 5.76 -14.01
N LEU A 152 2.01 5.28 -13.19
CA LEU A 152 1.57 6.03 -12.02
C LEU A 152 2.75 6.27 -11.07
N ILE A 153 3.61 5.27 -10.87
CA ILE A 153 4.77 5.39 -9.99
C ILE A 153 5.92 6.07 -10.74
N ARG A 154 6.48 7.13 -10.15
CA ARG A 154 7.70 7.78 -10.63
C ARG A 154 8.79 7.70 -9.57
N ALA A 155 9.68 6.72 -9.70
CA ALA A 155 10.75 6.49 -8.75
C ALA A 155 12.03 7.29 -9.07
N GLU A 156 12.56 7.99 -8.07
CA GLU A 156 13.88 8.63 -8.08
C GLU A 156 14.78 7.88 -7.09
N VAL A 157 15.90 7.30 -7.56
CA VAL A 157 16.83 6.54 -6.71
C VAL A 157 18.09 7.35 -6.47
N ILE A 158 18.43 7.57 -5.20
CA ILE A 158 19.65 8.26 -4.77
C ILE A 158 20.37 7.46 -3.68
N PRO A 159 21.69 7.60 -3.53
CA PRO A 159 22.44 6.98 -2.46
C PRO A 159 22.27 7.79 -1.19
N ALA A 160 22.38 7.11 -0.04
CA ALA A 160 22.35 7.75 1.26
C ALA A 160 23.39 8.89 1.38
N ALA A 161 24.52 8.78 0.70
CA ALA A 161 25.55 9.84 0.68
C ALA A 161 25.08 11.16 0.02
N GLU A 162 24.12 11.10 -0.90
CA GLU A 162 23.59 12.27 -1.62
C GLU A 162 22.30 12.81 -0.99
N VAL A 163 21.77 12.17 0.06
CA VAL A 163 20.46 12.51 0.64
C VAL A 163 20.35 13.96 1.14
N ALA A 164 21.46 14.56 1.56
CA ALA A 164 21.51 15.96 2.00
C ALA A 164 21.25 16.98 0.85
N SER A 165 21.33 16.52 -0.40
CA SER A 165 20.97 17.32 -1.58
C SER A 165 19.45 17.45 -1.75
N VAL A 166 18.65 16.54 -1.18
CA VAL A 166 17.19 16.59 -1.24
C VAL A 166 16.69 17.73 -0.37
N LYS A 167 16.17 18.79 -1.01
CA LYS A 167 15.67 20.00 -0.32
C LYS A 167 14.17 19.95 -0.02
N GLN A 168 13.43 19.17 -0.81
CA GLN A 168 11.97 19.16 -0.82
C GLN A 168 11.50 17.71 -0.89
N PHE A 169 10.98 17.22 0.24
CA PHE A 169 10.38 15.88 0.34
C PHE A 169 8.90 15.88 -0.07
N ASP A 170 8.24 17.04 -0.04
CA ASP A 170 6.83 17.25 -0.38
C ASP A 170 6.47 16.98 -1.85
N LYS A 171 7.46 16.99 -2.76
CA LYS A 171 7.29 16.52 -4.14
C LYS A 171 7.08 15.00 -4.25
N TYR A 172 7.41 14.25 -3.20
CA TYR A 172 7.17 12.80 -3.12
C TYR A 172 5.93 12.48 -2.29
N ARG A 173 5.41 11.28 -2.47
CA ARG A 173 4.36 10.69 -1.63
C ARG A 173 4.92 9.60 -0.71
N VAL A 174 5.96 8.92 -1.18
CA VAL A 174 6.63 7.85 -0.44
C VAL A 174 8.14 8.07 -0.44
N VAL A 175 8.78 7.86 0.70
CA VAL A 175 10.23 7.72 0.85
C VAL A 175 10.53 6.28 1.25
N ILE A 176 11.48 5.63 0.58
CA ILE A 176 11.92 4.26 0.89
C ILE A 176 13.39 4.28 1.28
N LEU A 177 13.72 3.71 2.44
CA LEU A 177 15.10 3.48 2.89
C LEU A 177 15.47 2.02 2.63
N ALA A 178 16.27 1.76 1.60
CA ALA A 178 16.77 0.43 1.25
C ALA A 178 18.17 0.22 1.82
N ASP A 179 18.28 -0.57 2.89
CA ASP A 179 19.51 -0.84 3.66
C ASP A 179 20.35 0.41 3.99
N VAL A 180 19.68 1.52 4.33
CA VAL A 180 20.37 2.77 4.69
C VAL A 180 20.99 2.62 6.09
N PRO A 181 22.32 2.80 6.26
CA PRO A 181 22.95 2.64 7.56
C PRO A 181 22.45 3.66 8.59
N ARG A 182 22.45 4.94 8.18
CA ARG A 182 22.05 6.09 8.99
C ARG A 182 21.80 7.29 8.08
N LEU A 183 21.09 8.29 8.59
CA LEU A 183 20.87 9.57 7.91
C LEU A 183 21.50 10.73 8.71
N PRO A 184 21.89 11.82 8.03
CA PRO A 184 22.19 13.07 8.72
C PRO A 184 20.98 13.54 9.54
N LYS A 185 21.22 14.10 10.74
CA LYS A 185 20.12 14.52 11.64
C LYS A 185 19.10 15.43 10.95
N ALA A 186 19.56 16.42 10.19
CA ALA A 186 18.66 17.34 9.48
C ALA A 186 17.74 16.63 8.47
N THR A 187 18.27 15.61 7.76
CA THR A 187 17.48 14.78 6.84
C THR A 187 16.49 13.90 7.60
N ALA A 188 16.93 13.28 8.70
CA ALA A 188 16.10 12.45 9.55
C ALA A 188 14.92 13.26 10.13
N ASP A 189 15.18 14.48 10.61
CA ASP A 189 14.15 15.39 11.11
C ASP A 189 13.19 15.83 9.98
N ALA A 190 13.70 16.10 8.77
CA ALA A 190 12.88 16.47 7.61
C ALA A 190 11.97 15.32 7.15
N ILE A 191 12.45 14.08 7.15
CA ILE A 191 11.63 12.90 6.83
C ILE A 191 10.57 12.67 7.92
N ALA A 192 10.88 12.86 9.19
CA ALA A 192 9.90 12.76 10.27
C ALA A 192 8.75 13.77 10.10
N GLU A 193 9.07 15.01 9.71
CA GLU A 193 8.07 16.03 9.40
C GLU A 193 7.26 15.69 8.14
N PHE A 194 7.91 15.17 7.09
CA PHE A 194 7.25 14.68 5.89
C PHE A 194 6.20 13.60 6.21
N VAL A 195 6.56 12.61 7.04
CA VAL A 195 5.61 11.57 7.48
C VAL A 195 4.47 12.18 8.26
N ARG A 196 4.76 13.03 9.26
CA ARG A 196 3.73 13.72 10.06
C ARG A 196 2.73 14.47 9.19
N ALA A 197 3.19 15.10 8.11
CA ALA A 197 2.37 15.86 7.18
C ALA A 197 1.46 15.00 6.28
N GLY A 198 1.71 13.68 6.18
CA GLY A 198 0.92 12.75 5.36
C GLY A 198 1.75 11.89 4.40
N GLY A 199 3.08 11.97 4.44
CA GLY A 199 3.95 11.12 3.64
C GLY A 199 4.05 9.69 4.17
N GLY A 200 4.27 8.73 3.29
CA GLY A 200 4.61 7.35 3.64
C GLY A 200 6.12 7.15 3.74
N LEU A 201 6.59 6.45 4.77
CA LEU A 201 7.99 6.04 4.90
C LEU A 201 8.07 4.51 4.98
N LEU A 202 8.79 3.88 4.05
CA LEU A 202 9.11 2.46 4.11
C LEU A 202 10.59 2.28 4.48
N ILE A 203 10.86 1.54 5.55
CA ILE A 203 12.20 1.22 6.04
C ILE A 203 12.43 -0.27 5.85
N ALA A 204 13.43 -0.62 5.06
CA ALA A 204 13.86 -2.01 4.83
C ALA A 204 15.34 -2.12 5.22
N PRO A 205 15.65 -2.30 6.50
CA PRO A 205 17.02 -2.34 7.00
C PRO A 205 17.68 -3.66 6.61
N GLY A 206 18.91 -3.59 6.08
CA GLY A 206 19.78 -4.75 5.89
C GLY A 206 20.85 -4.80 6.98
N GLU A 207 21.95 -5.51 6.70
CA GLU A 207 23.00 -5.75 7.71
C GLU A 207 23.73 -4.48 8.15
N LYS A 208 23.71 -3.43 7.34
CA LYS A 208 24.47 -2.20 7.59
C LYS A 208 23.68 -1.16 8.40
N ALA A 209 22.40 -1.40 8.67
CA ALA A 209 21.56 -0.51 9.47
C ALA A 209 22.15 -0.31 10.89
N ASP A 210 22.38 0.96 11.26
CA ASP A 210 22.86 1.35 12.59
C ASP A 210 21.68 1.39 13.56
N LYS A 211 21.55 0.34 14.38
CA LYS A 211 20.48 0.26 15.38
C LYS A 211 20.48 1.44 16.35
N ALA A 212 21.62 2.03 16.68
CA ALA A 212 21.66 3.17 17.60
C ALA A 212 21.03 4.41 16.96
N PHE A 213 21.25 4.62 15.66
CA PHE A 213 20.58 5.67 14.89
C PHE A 213 19.05 5.44 14.86
N TYR A 214 18.59 4.28 14.38
CA TYR A 214 17.15 4.02 14.24
C TYR A 214 16.41 4.05 15.60
N ASN A 215 17.04 3.54 16.66
CA ASN A 215 16.43 3.53 18.00
C ASN A 215 16.35 4.92 18.65
N SER A 216 17.18 5.88 18.21
CA SER A 216 17.21 7.27 18.70
C SER A 216 16.54 8.26 17.75
N TRP A 217 16.04 7.81 16.60
CA TRP A 217 15.35 8.68 15.66
C TRP A 217 13.94 8.96 16.16
N MET A 218 13.73 10.16 16.67
CA MET A 218 12.46 10.58 17.28
C MET A 218 11.56 11.32 16.29
N GLY A 219 10.26 11.05 16.37
CA GLY A 219 9.22 11.84 15.73
C GLY A 219 8.91 13.12 16.51
N ALA A 220 8.03 13.97 15.93
CA ALA A 220 7.60 15.22 16.57
C ALA A 220 6.89 15.01 17.91
N ASP A 221 6.28 13.84 18.10
CA ASP A 221 5.58 13.42 19.32
C ASP A 221 6.53 12.89 20.42
N GLN A 222 7.85 13.07 20.25
CA GLN A 222 8.87 12.59 21.19
C GLN A 222 8.83 11.08 21.44
N LYS A 223 8.32 10.33 20.46
CA LYS A 223 8.34 8.87 20.41
C LYS A 223 9.20 8.43 19.24
N ARG A 224 9.66 7.18 19.27
CA ARG A 224 10.55 6.66 18.24
C ARG A 224 9.82 6.62 16.90
N LEU A 225 10.47 7.13 15.85
CA LEU A 225 9.85 7.27 14.53
C LEU A 225 9.37 5.92 13.98
N THR A 226 10.20 4.89 14.13
CA THR A 226 9.97 3.52 13.62
C THR A 226 8.85 2.78 14.35
N GLY A 227 8.52 3.17 15.60
CA GLY A 227 7.58 2.42 16.45
C GLY A 227 8.08 1.06 16.92
N LEU A 228 9.38 0.82 16.81
CA LEU A 228 10.00 -0.43 17.25
C LEU A 228 11.47 -0.21 17.59
N GLN A 229 12.00 -1.07 18.44
CA GLN A 229 13.42 -1.15 18.74
C GLN A 229 14.11 -2.19 17.84
N LEU A 230 15.16 -1.79 17.13
CA LEU A 230 16.09 -2.70 16.46
C LEU A 230 17.03 -3.31 17.50
N ILE A 231 17.02 -4.64 17.64
CA ILE A 231 17.87 -5.36 18.60
C ILE A 231 19.17 -5.78 17.93
N GLU A 232 19.07 -6.62 16.90
CA GLU A 232 20.20 -7.15 16.14
C GLU A 232 19.77 -7.84 14.84
N CYS A 233 20.66 -7.89 13.84
CA CYS A 233 20.45 -8.61 12.59
C CYS A 233 21.13 -9.98 12.65
N LYS A 234 20.34 -11.05 12.67
CA LYS A 234 20.84 -12.42 12.87
C LYS A 234 20.41 -13.36 11.75
N PRO A 235 21.31 -14.27 11.30
CA PRO A 235 20.89 -15.38 10.47
C PRO A 235 19.99 -16.32 11.29
N LEU A 236 19.10 -17.04 10.63
CA LEU A 236 18.45 -18.19 11.25
C LEU A 236 19.52 -19.26 11.45
N ALA A 237 19.74 -19.63 12.71
CA ALA A 237 20.82 -20.52 13.06
C ALA A 237 20.54 -21.94 12.56
N ALA A 238 21.45 -22.53 11.80
CA ALA A 238 21.48 -23.97 11.64
C ALA A 238 21.75 -24.61 13.01
N ALA A 239 20.91 -25.56 13.43
CA ALA A 239 21.10 -26.27 14.69
C ALA A 239 22.23 -27.33 14.57
N GLY A 240 23.49 -26.87 14.52
CA GLY A 240 24.70 -27.70 14.54
C GLY A 240 25.51 -27.71 13.22
N PRO A 241 26.75 -28.25 13.25
CA PRO A 241 27.69 -28.18 12.11
C PRO A 241 27.31 -29.00 10.88
N ASP A 242 26.39 -29.97 11.00
CA ASP A 242 25.97 -30.89 9.92
C ASP A 242 24.50 -30.70 9.48
N ARG A 243 23.86 -29.55 9.78
CA ARG A 243 22.45 -29.32 9.42
C ARG A 243 22.27 -28.33 8.27
N ALA A 244 21.23 -28.60 7.48
CA ALA A 244 20.77 -27.75 6.39
C ALA A 244 20.47 -26.32 6.86
N GLU A 245 20.66 -25.35 5.97
CA GLU A 245 20.28 -23.94 6.21
C GLU A 245 18.83 -23.87 6.67
N GLN A 246 18.59 -23.09 7.73
CA GLN A 246 17.24 -22.79 8.20
C GLN A 246 16.74 -21.52 7.55
N PHE A 247 15.47 -21.56 7.16
CA PHE A 247 14.74 -20.45 6.59
C PHE A 247 13.47 -20.23 7.40
N ALA A 248 13.04 -18.99 7.46
CA ALA A 248 11.70 -18.62 7.92
C ALA A 248 10.92 -18.14 6.70
N HIS A 249 9.61 -18.27 6.78
CA HIS A 249 8.69 -17.85 5.76
C HIS A 249 7.72 -16.81 6.32
N VAL A 250 7.25 -15.89 5.49
CA VAL A 250 6.17 -14.99 5.90
C VAL A 250 4.90 -15.83 6.06
N ALA A 251 4.23 -15.73 7.21
CA ALA A 251 3.05 -16.52 7.55
C ALA A 251 1.78 -15.82 7.03
N PRO A 252 1.13 -16.29 5.94
CA PRO A 252 0.04 -15.54 5.30
C PRO A 252 -1.18 -15.32 6.21
N ASN A 253 -1.44 -16.26 7.12
CA ASN A 253 -2.53 -16.18 8.11
C ASN A 253 -2.32 -15.10 9.18
N THR A 254 -1.11 -14.52 9.27
CA THR A 254 -0.80 -13.42 10.19
C THR A 254 -0.90 -12.04 9.53
N ILE A 255 -1.16 -11.99 8.22
CA ILE A 255 -1.26 -10.74 7.48
C ILE A 255 -2.59 -10.06 7.80
N ASP A 256 -2.50 -8.93 8.50
CA ASP A 256 -3.63 -8.05 8.79
C ASP A 256 -3.47 -6.67 8.11
N HIS A 257 -2.25 -6.35 7.66
CA HIS A 257 -1.97 -5.06 7.02
C HIS A 257 -2.71 -4.90 5.69
N PRO A 258 -3.46 -3.79 5.47
CA PRO A 258 -4.21 -3.57 4.23
C PRO A 258 -3.35 -3.65 2.97
N GLY A 259 -2.16 -3.05 2.98
CA GLY A 259 -1.18 -3.09 1.87
C GLY A 259 -0.50 -4.45 1.64
N MET A 260 -0.82 -5.48 2.43
CA MET A 260 -0.34 -6.85 2.20
C MET A 260 -1.47 -7.85 1.97
N LYS A 261 -2.74 -7.42 2.08
CA LYS A 261 -3.91 -8.31 2.07
C LYS A 261 -4.03 -9.16 0.81
N LEU A 262 -3.64 -8.60 -0.34
CA LEU A 262 -3.59 -9.34 -1.62
C LEU A 262 -2.63 -10.54 -1.56
N LEU A 263 -1.56 -10.43 -0.78
CA LEU A 263 -0.49 -11.43 -0.70
C LEU A 263 -0.82 -12.56 0.29
N ALA A 264 -1.87 -12.40 1.10
CA ALA A 264 -2.31 -13.39 2.08
C ALA A 264 -2.96 -14.62 1.42
N ASP A 265 -3.46 -14.48 0.19
CA ASP A 265 -4.06 -15.58 -0.55
C ASP A 265 -2.97 -16.43 -1.26
N PRO A 266 -2.73 -17.68 -0.84
CA PRO A 266 -1.70 -18.54 -1.44
C PRO A 266 -2.03 -18.98 -2.86
N THR A 267 -3.26 -18.76 -3.35
CA THR A 267 -3.62 -19.04 -4.75
C THR A 267 -3.20 -17.92 -5.70
N VAL A 268 -2.95 -16.72 -5.17
CA VAL A 268 -2.58 -15.52 -5.93
C VAL A 268 -1.11 -15.11 -5.69
N SER A 269 -0.54 -15.50 -4.55
CA SER A 269 0.79 -15.07 -4.10
C SER A 269 1.68 -16.24 -3.70
N ASP A 270 2.95 -16.19 -4.09
CA ASP A 270 4.01 -17.11 -3.66
C ASP A 270 4.81 -16.60 -2.45
N LEU A 271 4.30 -15.60 -1.72
CA LEU A 271 4.97 -14.95 -0.58
C LEU A 271 5.43 -15.95 0.50
N ALA A 272 4.62 -16.96 0.80
CA ALA A 272 4.98 -18.01 1.77
C ALA A 272 6.13 -18.92 1.32
N SER A 273 6.52 -18.86 0.05
CA SER A 273 7.65 -19.63 -0.49
C SER A 273 8.99 -18.90 -0.31
N ALA A 274 8.97 -17.58 -0.10
CA ALA A 274 10.17 -16.77 0.08
C ALA A 274 10.92 -17.23 1.33
N ARG A 275 12.21 -17.50 1.16
CA ARG A 275 13.13 -17.97 2.17
C ARG A 275 13.88 -16.78 2.76
N ILE A 276 13.57 -16.50 4.01
CA ILE A 276 14.29 -15.51 4.80
C ILE A 276 15.42 -16.25 5.51
N ARG A 277 16.67 -15.90 5.17
CA ARG A 277 17.89 -16.46 5.79
C ARG A 277 18.35 -15.63 6.99
N ARG A 278 18.14 -14.32 6.92
CA ARG A 278 18.55 -13.34 7.93
C ARG A 278 17.47 -12.29 8.09
N ARG A 279 17.29 -11.82 9.32
CA ARG A 279 16.31 -10.79 9.68
C ARG A 279 16.78 -9.98 10.88
N TRP A 280 16.26 -8.76 10.98
CA TRP A 280 16.33 -7.97 12.20
C TRP A 280 15.36 -8.54 13.24
N ILE A 281 15.90 -8.88 14.41
CA ILE A 281 15.09 -9.08 15.61
C ILE A 281 14.68 -7.69 16.09
N VAL A 282 13.38 -7.50 16.28
CA VAL A 282 12.78 -6.23 16.68
C VAL A 282 11.80 -6.43 17.81
N GLU A 283 11.61 -5.37 18.59
CA GLU A 283 10.59 -5.28 19.63
C GLU A 283 9.68 -4.09 19.29
N PRO A 284 8.44 -4.32 18.82
CA PRO A 284 7.47 -3.25 18.61
C PRO A 284 7.18 -2.50 19.92
N ASP A 285 7.02 -1.18 19.83
CA ASP A 285 6.64 -0.38 20.99
C ASP A 285 5.19 -0.70 21.41
N ASP A 286 4.94 -0.73 22.72
CA ASP A 286 3.59 -0.89 23.30
C ASP A 286 2.82 0.43 23.21
N GLU A 287 2.41 0.78 21.99
CA GLU A 287 1.68 2.01 21.68
C GLU A 287 0.50 1.74 20.76
N ALA A 288 -0.62 2.42 20.98
CA ALA A 288 -1.82 2.28 20.14
C ALA A 288 -1.60 2.67 18.66
N GLN A 289 -0.55 3.44 18.37
CA GLN A 289 -0.18 3.84 17.01
C GLN A 289 0.65 2.78 16.27
N VAL A 290 1.09 1.73 16.97
CA VAL A 290 1.97 0.69 16.43
C VAL A 290 1.18 -0.62 16.27
N ALA A 291 1.33 -1.26 15.12
CA ALA A 291 0.71 -2.54 14.83
C ALA A 291 1.65 -3.45 14.05
N VAL A 292 1.69 -4.73 14.41
CA VAL A 292 2.36 -5.76 13.60
C VAL A 292 1.42 -6.14 12.45
N GLY A 293 1.84 -5.86 11.23
CA GLY A 293 1.05 -6.04 10.01
C GLY A 293 1.19 -7.43 9.37
N ALA A 294 2.29 -8.12 9.66
CA ALA A 294 2.58 -9.49 9.25
C ALA A 294 3.69 -10.08 10.13
N ALA A 295 3.71 -11.39 10.30
CA ALA A 295 4.74 -12.12 11.02
C ALA A 295 5.34 -13.26 10.17
N LEU A 296 6.47 -13.77 10.63
CA LEU A 296 7.09 -14.99 10.14
C LEU A 296 6.43 -16.21 10.78
N ASP A 297 6.63 -17.38 10.16
CA ASP A 297 6.16 -18.68 10.65
C ASP A 297 6.71 -19.07 12.04
N ASN A 298 7.83 -18.47 12.44
CA ASN A 298 8.41 -18.60 13.77
C ASN A 298 7.86 -17.60 14.80
N GLY A 299 6.89 -16.76 14.42
CA GLY A 299 6.22 -15.77 15.27
C GLY A 299 6.93 -14.42 15.36
N GLU A 300 8.11 -14.24 14.77
CA GLU A 300 8.79 -12.94 14.75
C GLU A 300 8.09 -11.95 13.81
N PRO A 301 8.05 -10.64 14.12
CA PRO A 301 7.48 -9.64 13.22
C PRO A 301 8.19 -9.59 11.86
N PHE A 302 7.39 -9.44 10.79
CA PHE A 302 7.88 -9.24 9.43
C PHE A 302 7.66 -7.81 8.93
N LEU A 303 6.43 -7.30 9.13
CA LEU A 303 6.03 -5.94 8.80
C LEU A 303 5.44 -5.29 10.05
N ILE A 304 5.90 -4.08 10.37
CA ILE A 304 5.37 -3.26 11.45
C ILE A 304 4.96 -1.92 10.86
N GLN A 305 3.78 -1.44 11.25
CA GLN A 305 3.31 -0.10 10.94
C GLN A 305 3.31 0.76 12.21
N ARG A 306 3.74 2.01 12.07
CA ARG A 306 3.46 3.09 13.02
C ARG A 306 2.75 4.26 12.34
N THR A 307 1.62 4.67 12.86
CA THR A 307 0.93 5.89 12.42
C THR A 307 1.55 7.12 13.09
N LEU A 308 1.89 8.16 12.31
CA LEU A 308 2.43 9.42 12.81
C LEU A 308 1.76 10.61 12.09
N GLY A 309 1.01 11.41 12.84
CA GLY A 309 0.28 12.54 12.27
C GLY A 309 -0.75 12.06 11.25
N ARG A 310 -0.58 12.46 9.98
CA ARG A 310 -1.43 12.01 8.86
C ARG A 310 -0.79 10.91 7.99
N GLY A 311 0.45 10.53 8.27
CA GLY A 311 1.19 9.52 7.52
C GLY A 311 1.48 8.28 8.37
N PHE A 312 2.29 7.40 7.81
CA PHE A 312 2.68 6.15 8.45
C PHE A 312 4.11 5.78 8.10
N VAL A 313 4.72 5.04 9.02
CA VAL A 313 6.04 4.42 8.87
C VAL A 313 5.83 2.92 8.82
N LEU A 314 6.22 2.30 7.72
CA LEU A 314 6.29 0.86 7.56
C LEU A 314 7.74 0.43 7.75
N THR A 315 7.97 -0.57 8.58
CA THR A 315 9.29 -1.18 8.75
C THR A 315 9.19 -2.67 8.45
N LEU A 316 9.92 -3.11 7.43
CA LEU A 316 10.20 -4.52 7.19
C LEU A 316 11.35 -4.97 8.07
N THR A 317 11.38 -6.25 8.47
CA THR A 317 12.52 -6.81 9.22
C THR A 317 13.61 -7.42 8.32
N VAL A 318 13.45 -7.29 7.01
CA VAL A 318 14.41 -7.71 5.99
C VAL A 318 14.63 -6.59 4.95
N PRO A 319 15.81 -6.52 4.31
CA PRO A 319 16.03 -5.63 3.17
C PRO A 319 15.21 -6.06 1.95
N LEU A 320 15.08 -5.14 0.99
CA LEU A 320 14.38 -5.37 -0.29
C LEU A 320 15.31 -5.91 -1.40
N ASP A 321 16.51 -6.37 -1.04
CA ASP A 321 17.47 -7.03 -1.92
C ASP A 321 17.59 -8.53 -1.62
N GLU A 322 18.45 -9.23 -2.37
CA GLU A 322 18.62 -10.69 -2.23
C GLU A 322 19.60 -11.11 -1.11
N LYS A 323 20.15 -10.17 -0.33
CA LYS A 323 21.23 -10.47 0.62
C LYS A 323 20.73 -11.32 1.79
N CYS A 324 19.56 -10.96 2.33
CA CYS A 324 18.99 -11.59 3.53
C CYS A 324 17.81 -12.53 3.25
N ALA A 325 17.14 -12.38 2.12
CA ALA A 325 16.02 -13.20 1.70
C ALA A 325 16.02 -13.32 0.17
N ASP A 326 15.46 -14.40 -0.39
CA ASP A 326 15.24 -14.51 -1.84
C ASP A 326 13.92 -13.86 -2.29
N LEU A 327 13.31 -13.03 -1.43
CA LEU A 327 12.04 -12.34 -1.68
C LEU A 327 11.97 -11.64 -3.06
N PRO A 328 13.02 -10.94 -3.55
CA PRO A 328 13.00 -10.35 -4.89
C PRO A 328 12.94 -11.33 -6.07
N LEU A 329 13.18 -12.63 -5.83
CA LEU A 329 13.14 -13.67 -6.84
C LEU A 329 11.75 -14.31 -6.98
N HIS A 330 10.81 -13.94 -6.10
CA HIS A 330 9.44 -14.42 -6.09
C HIS A 330 8.49 -13.51 -6.87
N LYS A 331 7.44 -14.10 -7.44
CA LYS A 331 6.44 -13.36 -8.26
C LYS A 331 5.70 -12.32 -7.44
N CYS A 332 5.52 -12.56 -6.14
CA CYS A 332 4.88 -11.65 -5.20
C CYS A 332 5.65 -10.36 -4.93
N TYR A 333 6.95 -10.27 -5.27
CA TYR A 333 7.76 -9.10 -4.95
C TYR A 333 7.23 -7.80 -5.54
N VAL A 334 6.92 -7.80 -6.85
CA VAL A 334 6.43 -6.60 -7.54
C VAL A 334 5.05 -6.17 -6.99
N PRO A 335 4.04 -7.06 -6.89
CA PRO A 335 2.78 -6.73 -6.21
C PRO A 335 2.97 -6.24 -4.78
N MET A 336 3.87 -6.85 -3.99
CA MET A 336 4.13 -6.43 -2.62
C MET A 336 4.66 -5.00 -2.55
N VAL A 337 5.70 -4.70 -3.34
CA VAL A 337 6.27 -3.35 -3.40
C VAL A 337 5.21 -2.33 -3.84
N HIS A 338 4.39 -2.67 -4.84
CA HIS A 338 3.35 -1.79 -5.34
C HIS A 338 2.25 -1.54 -4.31
N GLU A 339 1.71 -2.58 -3.69
CA GLU A 339 0.64 -2.44 -2.70
C GLU A 339 1.11 -1.67 -1.45
N LEU A 340 2.35 -1.86 -1.01
CA LEU A 340 2.95 -1.07 0.07
C LEU A 340 3.17 0.41 -0.28
N VAL A 341 3.40 0.71 -1.57
CA VAL A 341 3.59 2.08 -2.07
C VAL A 341 2.25 2.78 -2.37
N TYR A 342 1.20 2.02 -2.68
CA TYR A 342 -0.15 2.55 -2.91
C TYR A 342 -0.98 2.75 -1.64
N TYR A 343 -0.71 1.97 -0.59
CA TYR A 343 -1.22 2.22 0.75
C TYR A 343 -0.77 3.61 1.22
#